data_AF-A0A9W8NW73-F1
#
_entry.id   AF-A0A9W8NW73-F1
#
_cell.length_a   1.000
_cell.length_b   1.000
_cell.length_c   1.000
_cell.angle_alpha   90.00
_cell.angle_beta   90.00
_cell.angle_gamma   90.00
#
_symmetry.space_group_name_H-M   'P 1'
#
loop_
_entity.id
_entity.type
_entity.pdbx_description
1 polymer ?
#
loop_
_entity_poly.entity_id
_entity_poly.type
_entity_poly.pdbx_seq_one_letter_code
_entity_poly.pdbx_strand_id
1 'polypeptide(L)'
;MPLPHAISIISLVWVIIHIVYRVWKPKAALLPTFNNVPRTRSWVERSTTVTLNKVQLKIQTTAFNARHDELASKLRDRRSKQLRKWTAVFYSIGVIAGICGLVLGLVVLLWITGHSLLSLVFPTSSRLHSHQKRDLDSAAPTHFDASNYIRPVIPGLTVPWAHLPIIIVVVCLCQIVHELGHALAGALYSVPILSSGISLTLVIPSAFVSFSAGFMNSLDVFSRARIIAAGPWHNLVLWILLVGLGKTAVLVERTTGVGTMLVNLGWEDLSKEGRMVMGIDDDSPLNAVLRVGSMITALDDISLASEEDRWSQYLMPQIPIDVPWYGWCVSQEFFQTNSAECCKDAQPTLDRLCFDSLGRGKGCLNPIPILSTSEHQFRCKAESDCNDDAVCVQPDSSSSILRLSVQGQDLILWNGPRSEIWEQVSVDRYAPRLWFVPSTTIGLLREFWTYLQMATLSLFIFNLLPLPFLDGAQLLSALMDYTYPVPEPNNDVESGEGNAGLWKRRVERLVQFGTLCLVALYFLLGPLWGSV
;
A
#
# COMPACT_ATOMS: atom_id res chain seq x y z
N MET A 1 15.63 -2.44 5.85
CA MET A 1 16.70 -1.66 5.17
C MET A 1 16.91 -0.30 5.84
N PRO A 2 18.15 0.05 6.24
CA PRO A 2 18.44 1.34 6.86
C PRO A 2 18.32 2.51 5.86
N LEU A 3 17.82 3.67 6.32
CA LEU A 3 17.73 4.92 5.54
C LEU A 3 18.99 5.27 4.71
N PRO A 4 20.24 5.18 5.22
CA PRO A 4 21.43 5.50 4.42
C PRO A 4 21.61 4.58 3.21
N HIS A 5 21.21 3.30 3.32
CA HIS A 5 21.25 2.40 2.17
C HIS A 5 20.20 2.78 1.12
N ALA A 6 18.99 3.16 1.54
CA ALA A 6 17.96 3.63 0.61
C ALA A 6 18.41 4.89 -0.15
N ILE A 7 19.04 5.86 0.54
CA ILE A 7 19.61 7.06 -0.08
C ILE A 7 20.71 6.69 -1.09
N SER A 8 21.56 5.72 -0.73
CA SER A 8 22.64 5.26 -1.61
C SER A 8 22.09 4.60 -2.89
N ILE A 9 21.04 3.77 -2.78
CA ILE A 9 20.37 3.16 -3.93
C ILE A 9 19.72 4.22 -4.82
N ILE A 10 18.95 5.15 -4.24
CA ILE A 10 18.30 6.22 -5.01
C ILE A 10 19.36 7.06 -5.73
N SER A 11 20.47 7.37 -5.07
CA SER A 11 21.58 8.11 -5.68
C SER A 11 22.22 7.34 -6.82
N LEU A 12 22.47 6.03 -6.66
CA LEU A 12 23.00 5.16 -7.71
C LEU A 12 22.06 5.11 -8.93
N VAL A 13 20.75 4.98 -8.70
CA VAL A 13 19.73 5.00 -9.77
C VAL A 13 19.80 6.32 -10.55
N TRP A 14 19.88 7.47 -9.87
CA TRP A 14 20.00 8.77 -10.54
C TRP A 14 21.32 8.92 -11.31
N VAL A 15 22.43 8.40 -10.79
CA VAL A 15 23.71 8.35 -11.51
C VAL A 15 23.57 7.51 -12.79
N ILE A 16 22.95 6.34 -12.72
CA ILE A 16 22.69 5.49 -13.89
C ILE A 16 21.82 6.22 -14.91
N ILE A 17 20.72 6.87 -14.48
CA ILE A 17 19.86 7.67 -15.36
C ILE A 17 20.66 8.78 -16.06
N HIS A 18 21.53 9.48 -15.35
CA HIS A 18 22.41 10.51 -15.93
C HIS A 18 23.41 9.94 -16.93
N ILE A 19 24.03 8.79 -16.64
CA ILE A 19 24.95 8.12 -17.55
C ILE A 19 24.20 7.70 -18.81
N VAL A 20 23.09 6.98 -18.67
CA VAL A 20 22.26 6.52 -19.80
C VAL A 20 21.81 7.71 -20.65
N TYR A 21 21.30 8.78 -20.03
CA TYR A 21 20.89 9.97 -20.76
C TYR A 21 22.05 10.62 -21.53
N ARG A 22 23.25 10.70 -20.95
CA ARG A 22 24.42 11.27 -21.65
C ARG A 22 24.88 10.40 -22.81
N VAL A 23 24.85 9.08 -22.67
CA VAL A 23 25.26 8.14 -23.73
C VAL A 23 24.24 8.12 -24.86
N TRP A 24 22.94 8.19 -24.54
CA TRP A 24 21.85 8.07 -25.50
C TRP A 24 21.37 9.41 -26.06
N LYS A 25 21.92 10.55 -25.60
CA LYS A 25 21.52 11.87 -26.09
C LYS A 25 21.79 11.94 -27.59
N PRO A 26 20.74 12.01 -28.45
CA PRO A 26 20.95 12.24 -29.86
C PRO A 26 21.68 13.58 -30.01
N LYS A 27 22.75 13.62 -30.82
CA LYS A 27 23.39 14.89 -31.16
C LYS A 27 22.32 15.81 -31.76
N ALA A 28 21.97 16.89 -31.06
CA ALA A 28 20.96 17.81 -31.52
C ALA A 28 21.36 18.37 -32.89
N ALA A 29 20.48 18.27 -33.88
CA ALA A 29 20.64 19.03 -35.11
C ALA A 29 20.62 20.52 -34.74
N LEU A 30 21.68 21.25 -35.11
CA LEU A 30 22.00 22.61 -34.68
C LEU A 30 21.12 23.72 -35.30
N LEU A 31 19.95 23.39 -35.87
CA LEU A 31 19.10 24.37 -36.54
C LEU A 31 17.66 24.32 -36.00
N PRO A 32 17.11 25.44 -35.50
CA PRO A 32 15.68 25.56 -35.28
C PRO A 32 15.01 25.62 -36.67
N THR A 33 14.28 24.58 -37.05
CA THR A 33 13.40 24.63 -38.21
C THR A 33 12.22 25.54 -37.88
N PHE A 34 12.35 26.82 -38.23
CA PHE A 34 11.20 27.72 -38.34
C PHE A 34 10.30 27.21 -39.48
N ASN A 35 9.25 26.47 -39.12
CA ASN A 35 8.25 26.02 -40.08
C ASN A 35 7.32 27.16 -40.49
N ASN A 36 7.72 27.91 -41.51
CA ASN A 36 6.78 28.50 -42.46
C ASN A 36 6.47 27.44 -43.52
N VAL A 37 5.47 26.57 -43.26
CA VAL A 37 4.99 25.59 -44.25
C VAL A 37 3.49 25.80 -44.50
N PRO A 38 3.04 25.86 -45.78
CA PRO A 38 1.65 26.13 -46.12
C PRO A 38 0.67 25.03 -45.67
N ARG A 39 -0.58 25.45 -45.54
CA ARG A 39 -1.73 24.82 -44.86
C ARG A 39 -2.28 23.51 -45.48
N THR A 40 -1.50 22.71 -46.18
CA THR A 40 -2.03 21.52 -46.88
C THR A 40 -1.17 20.26 -46.70
N ARG A 41 -1.81 19.22 -46.13
CA ARG A 41 -1.32 17.85 -45.79
C ARG A 41 -0.51 17.71 -44.49
N SER A 42 -1.20 17.15 -43.49
CA SER A 42 -0.84 16.86 -42.12
C SER A 42 0.20 15.73 -41.94
N TRP A 43 1.47 15.99 -42.22
CA TRP A 43 2.55 15.26 -41.56
C TRP A 43 2.87 15.99 -40.25
N VAL A 44 2.06 15.75 -39.22
CA VAL A 44 2.39 16.21 -37.86
C VAL A 44 3.60 15.39 -37.40
N GLU A 45 4.79 15.99 -37.43
CA GLU A 45 6.00 15.36 -36.94
C GLU A 45 5.81 14.94 -35.48
N ARG A 46 5.90 13.61 -35.24
CA ARG A 46 5.91 13.06 -33.89
C ARG A 46 7.25 13.39 -33.27
N SER A 47 7.25 14.32 -32.31
CA SER A 47 8.45 14.64 -31.54
C SER A 47 8.31 14.03 -30.16
N THR A 48 9.40 13.39 -29.70
CA THR A 48 9.54 12.95 -28.32
C THR A 48 10.78 13.64 -27.77
N THR A 49 10.59 14.43 -26.72
CA THR A 49 11.66 15.20 -26.08
C THR A 49 11.89 14.62 -24.69
N VAL A 50 13.15 14.33 -24.39
CA VAL A 50 13.58 13.85 -23.07
C VAL A 50 14.43 14.94 -22.44
N THR A 51 13.92 15.53 -21.36
CA THR A 51 14.62 16.54 -20.57
C THR A 51 15.01 15.95 -19.23
N LEU A 52 16.25 16.22 -18.81
CA LEU A 52 16.79 15.75 -17.55
C LEU A 52 17.40 16.93 -16.82
N ASN A 53 16.85 17.26 -15.66
CA ASN A 53 17.29 18.36 -14.81
C ASN A 53 17.48 17.88 -13.37
N LYS A 54 18.73 17.74 -12.92
CA LYS A 54 19.08 17.20 -11.60
C LYS A 54 18.33 15.88 -11.32
N VAL A 55 17.39 15.88 -10.37
CA VAL A 55 16.57 14.73 -9.96
C VAL A 55 15.18 14.74 -10.60
N GLN A 56 15.04 15.33 -11.79
CA GLN A 56 13.81 15.35 -12.57
C GLN A 56 14.08 14.85 -13.99
N LEU A 57 13.52 13.68 -14.32
CA LEU A 57 13.49 13.13 -15.67
C LEU A 57 12.10 13.37 -16.24
N LYS A 58 12.00 14.01 -17.39
CA LYS A 58 10.73 14.32 -18.04
C LYS A 58 10.77 13.86 -19.49
N ILE A 59 9.80 13.03 -19.86
CA ILE A 59 9.61 12.52 -21.21
C ILE A 59 8.31 13.10 -21.73
N GLN A 60 8.36 13.93 -22.76
CA GLN A 60 7.19 14.53 -23.40
C GLN A 60 7.09 14.05 -24.84
N THR A 61 5.87 13.76 -25.31
CA THR A 61 5.61 13.32 -26.68
C THR A 61 4.38 14.01 -27.27
N THR A 62 4.42 14.27 -28.58
CA THR A 62 3.27 14.73 -29.36
C THR A 62 2.56 13.59 -30.09
N ALA A 63 3.01 12.34 -29.91
CA ALA A 63 2.52 11.18 -30.65
C ALA A 63 1.02 10.91 -30.46
N PHE A 64 0.45 11.33 -29.33
CA PHE A 64 -0.96 11.13 -29.00
C PHE A 64 -1.87 12.25 -29.52
N ASN A 65 -1.32 13.41 -29.91
CA ASN A 65 -2.11 14.59 -30.28
C ASN A 65 -3.03 14.29 -31.48
N ALA A 66 -2.51 13.62 -32.52
CA ALA A 66 -3.32 13.27 -33.69
C ALA A 66 -4.50 12.34 -33.38
N ARG A 67 -4.32 11.38 -32.45
CA ARG A 67 -5.41 10.48 -32.02
C ARG A 67 -6.43 11.22 -31.16
N HIS A 68 -5.97 12.17 -30.35
CA HIS A 68 -6.84 13.05 -29.58
C HIS A 68 -7.70 13.93 -30.49
N ASP A 69 -7.09 14.55 -31.52
CA ASP A 69 -7.80 15.36 -32.51
C ASP A 69 -8.81 14.52 -33.32
N GLU A 70 -8.45 13.29 -33.67
CA GLU A 70 -9.36 12.34 -34.33
C GLU A 70 -10.57 12.05 -33.44
N LEU A 71 -10.36 11.77 -32.15
CA LEU A 71 -11.43 11.55 -31.19
C LEU A 71 -12.32 12.78 -31.04
N ALA A 72 -11.74 13.98 -30.92
CA ALA A 72 -12.48 15.23 -30.85
C ALA A 72 -13.35 15.44 -32.09
N SER A 73 -12.82 15.13 -33.28
CA SER A 73 -13.56 15.20 -34.54
C SER A 73 -14.74 14.23 -34.58
N LYS A 74 -14.57 12.99 -34.08
CA LYS A 74 -15.63 11.97 -34.00
C LYS A 74 -16.72 12.36 -33.02
N LEU A 75 -16.38 12.94 -31.87
CA LEU A 75 -17.34 13.42 -30.87
C LEU A 75 -18.14 14.63 -31.36
N ARG A 76 -17.56 15.43 -32.28
CA ARG A 76 -18.24 16.56 -32.92
C ARG A 76 -19.22 16.14 -34.00
N ASP A 77 -19.04 14.97 -34.61
CA ASP A 77 -19.91 14.47 -35.68
C ASP A 77 -21.37 14.29 -35.21
N ARG A 78 -22.32 14.59 -36.10
CA ARG A 78 -23.77 14.47 -35.84
C ARG A 78 -24.19 13.04 -35.52
N ARG A 79 -23.47 12.04 -36.03
CA ARG A 79 -23.71 10.62 -35.75
C ARG A 79 -23.45 10.27 -34.28
N SER A 80 -22.50 10.95 -33.64
CA SER A 80 -22.08 10.72 -32.26
C SER A 80 -22.83 11.58 -31.25
N LYS A 81 -23.93 12.26 -31.62
CA LYS A 81 -24.68 13.15 -30.73
C LYS A 81 -25.05 12.51 -29.39
N GLN A 82 -25.49 11.25 -29.43
CA GLN A 82 -25.89 10.53 -28.22
C GLN A 82 -24.68 10.21 -27.34
N LEU A 83 -23.58 9.74 -27.94
CA LEU A 83 -22.31 9.51 -27.23
C LEU A 83 -21.82 10.81 -26.59
N ARG A 84 -21.75 11.91 -27.35
CA ARG A 84 -21.37 13.24 -26.85
C ARG A 84 -22.24 13.67 -25.66
N LYS A 85 -23.56 13.47 -25.74
CA LYS A 85 -24.50 13.78 -24.66
C LYS A 85 -24.19 12.97 -23.39
N TRP A 86 -24.05 11.65 -23.51
CA TRP A 86 -23.72 10.80 -22.36
C TRP A 86 -22.35 11.08 -21.78
N THR A 87 -21.34 11.34 -22.62
CA THR A 87 -20.01 11.77 -22.17
C THR A 87 -20.07 13.09 -21.41
N ALA A 88 -20.86 14.06 -21.87
CA ALA A 88 -21.07 15.32 -21.15
C ALA A 88 -21.79 15.12 -19.81
N VAL A 89 -22.79 14.23 -19.75
CA VAL A 89 -23.49 13.87 -18.51
C VAL A 89 -22.52 13.19 -17.53
N PHE A 90 -21.73 12.24 -18.00
CA PHE A 90 -20.70 11.54 -17.22
C PHE A 90 -19.72 12.53 -16.57
N TYR A 91 -19.20 13.48 -17.33
CA TYR A 91 -18.31 14.51 -16.78
C TYR A 91 -19.03 15.54 -15.90
N SER A 92 -20.33 15.77 -16.10
CA SER A 92 -21.11 16.64 -15.21
C SER A 92 -21.29 15.99 -13.83
N ILE A 93 -21.50 14.66 -13.77
CA ILE A 93 -21.45 13.89 -12.51
C ILE A 93 -20.05 13.99 -11.91
N GLY A 94 -19.01 13.89 -12.74
CA GLY A 94 -17.62 14.08 -12.32
C GLY A 94 -17.34 15.43 -11.64
N VAL A 95 -17.93 16.54 -12.12
CA VAL A 95 -17.83 17.85 -11.45
C VAL A 95 -18.46 17.80 -10.05
N ILE A 96 -19.66 17.23 -9.91
CA ILE A 96 -20.33 17.11 -8.61
C ILE A 96 -19.47 16.26 -7.66
N ALA A 97 -18.99 15.10 -8.12
CA ALA A 97 -18.09 14.25 -7.35
C ALA A 97 -16.79 14.98 -6.98
N GLY A 98 -16.24 15.80 -7.89
CA GLY A 98 -15.07 16.63 -7.66
C GLY A 98 -15.28 17.68 -6.56
N ILE A 99 -16.43 18.37 -6.56
CA ILE A 99 -16.80 19.32 -5.51
C ILE A 99 -16.94 18.59 -4.16
N CYS A 100 -17.66 17.47 -4.13
CA CYS A 100 -17.80 16.65 -2.94
C CYS A 100 -16.43 16.15 -2.43
N GLY A 101 -15.56 15.70 -3.32
CA GLY A 101 -14.20 15.23 -2.99
C GLY A 101 -13.30 16.34 -2.46
N LEU A 102 -13.39 17.56 -3.00
CA LEU A 102 -12.67 18.74 -2.49
C LEU A 102 -13.11 19.07 -1.06
N VAL A 103 -14.42 19.14 -0.81
CA VAL A 103 -14.97 19.40 0.54
C VAL A 103 -14.58 18.29 1.50
N LEU A 104 -14.75 17.03 1.09
CA LEU A 104 -14.39 15.86 1.90
C LEU A 104 -12.90 15.87 2.25
N GLY A 105 -12.02 16.14 1.29
CA GLY A 105 -10.57 16.21 1.50
C GLY A 105 -10.20 17.27 2.53
N LEU A 106 -10.81 18.46 2.47
CA LEU A 106 -10.61 19.51 3.47
C LEU A 106 -11.13 19.12 4.85
N VAL A 107 -12.34 18.54 4.95
CA VAL A 107 -12.92 18.09 6.22
C VAL A 107 -12.06 17.00 6.85
N VAL A 108 -11.62 16.01 6.07
CA VAL A 108 -10.74 14.92 6.55
C VAL A 108 -9.41 15.49 7.01
N LEU A 109 -8.80 16.40 6.25
CA LEU A 109 -7.53 17.02 6.65
C LEU A 109 -7.66 17.83 7.94
N LEU A 110 -8.72 18.63 8.08
CA LEU A 110 -9.03 19.39 9.31
C LEU A 110 -9.29 18.46 10.50
N TRP A 111 -10.06 17.39 10.28
CA TRP A 111 -10.37 16.41 11.32
C TRP A 111 -9.11 15.72 11.84
N ILE A 112 -8.29 15.20 10.94
CA ILE A 112 -7.07 14.46 11.32
C ILE A 112 -6.05 15.38 11.99
N THR A 113 -5.81 16.57 11.44
CA THR A 113 -4.90 17.55 12.05
C THR A 113 -5.40 18.03 13.41
N GLY A 114 -6.69 18.32 13.53
CA GLY A 114 -7.32 18.74 14.77
C GLY A 114 -7.28 17.66 15.85
N HIS A 115 -7.56 16.41 15.50
CA HIS A 115 -7.47 15.28 16.43
C HIS A 115 -6.02 15.03 16.87
N SER A 116 -5.07 15.09 15.94
CA SER A 116 -3.63 14.98 16.26
C SER A 116 -3.18 16.08 17.22
N LEU A 117 -3.64 17.32 17.01
CA LEU A 117 -3.34 18.44 17.91
C LEU A 117 -4.00 18.27 19.28
N LEU A 118 -5.25 17.83 19.33
CA LEU A 118 -5.98 17.61 20.58
C LEU A 118 -5.33 16.52 21.42
N SER A 119 -4.85 15.44 20.80
CA SER A 119 -4.15 14.35 21.48
C SER A 119 -2.86 14.80 22.18
N LEU A 120 -2.22 15.87 21.69
CA LEU A 120 -1.04 16.46 22.32
C LEU A 120 -1.39 17.38 23.50
N VAL A 121 -2.54 18.06 23.42
CA VAL A 121 -2.99 18.99 24.47
C VAL A 121 -3.65 18.24 25.62
N PHE A 122 -4.36 17.14 25.32
CA PHE A 122 -5.03 16.30 26.30
C PHE A 122 -4.54 14.84 26.17
N PRO A 123 -3.34 14.52 26.67
CA PRO A 123 -2.89 13.14 26.72
C PRO A 123 -3.85 12.35 27.63
N THR A 124 -4.65 11.46 27.04
CA THR A 124 -5.52 10.57 27.81
C THR A 124 -4.65 9.71 28.72
N SER A 125 -4.73 9.98 30.02
CA SER A 125 -3.98 9.30 31.07
C SER A 125 -4.53 7.89 31.28
N SER A 126 -4.28 6.98 30.33
CA SER A 126 -4.61 5.57 30.49
C SER A 126 -3.44 4.71 30.06
N ARG A 127 -2.38 4.69 30.87
CA ARG A 127 -1.77 3.48 31.47
C ARG A 127 -0.46 3.83 32.18
N LEU A 128 -0.53 3.76 33.51
CA LEU A 128 0.62 3.52 34.37
C LEU A 128 1.07 2.08 34.10
N HIS A 129 2.13 1.85 33.32
CA HIS A 129 3.07 0.74 33.52
C HIS A 129 4.32 0.87 32.64
N SER A 130 5.46 0.88 33.35
CA SER A 130 6.81 0.51 32.93
C SER A 130 7.50 1.31 31.83
N HIS A 131 8.52 2.06 32.24
CA HIS A 131 9.61 2.53 31.39
C HIS A 131 10.23 1.36 30.60
N GLN A 132 9.85 1.19 29.34
CA GLN A 132 10.62 0.39 28.40
C GLN A 132 11.73 1.27 27.83
N LYS A 133 12.97 0.87 28.11
CA LYS A 133 14.20 1.41 27.51
C LYS A 133 14.05 1.43 25.98
N ARG A 134 14.63 2.44 25.35
CA ARG A 134 14.93 2.46 23.91
C ARG A 134 15.73 1.20 23.56
N ASP A 135 15.07 0.22 22.96
CA ASP A 135 15.70 -0.76 22.08
C ASP A 135 15.03 -0.68 20.72
N LEU A 136 15.86 -0.88 19.72
CA LEU A 136 15.73 -0.44 18.35
C LEU A 136 15.18 -1.59 17.50
N ASP A 137 13.93 -2.00 17.69
CA ASP A 137 13.39 -3.14 16.94
C ASP A 137 12.05 -2.85 16.25
N SER A 138 12.12 -3.04 14.93
CA SER A 138 11.10 -3.37 13.93
C SER A 138 9.62 -3.28 14.35
N ALA A 139 8.96 -2.24 13.86
CA ALA A 139 7.51 -2.20 13.82
C ALA A 139 6.98 -3.22 12.79
N ALA A 140 6.38 -4.29 13.30
CA ALA A 140 5.55 -5.23 12.57
C ALA A 140 4.45 -4.53 11.74
N PRO A 141 4.11 -5.03 10.54
CA PRO A 141 2.92 -4.58 9.83
C PRO A 141 1.68 -5.25 10.46
N THR A 142 1.09 -4.62 11.47
CA THR A 142 -0.20 -5.06 12.01
C THR A 142 -1.32 -4.81 11.00
N HIS A 143 -2.11 -5.86 10.77
CA HIS A 143 -3.46 -5.74 10.23
C HIS A 143 -4.28 -4.73 11.06
N PHE A 144 -5.14 -3.99 10.35
CA PHE A 144 -6.03 -2.93 10.78
C PHE A 144 -6.69 -3.09 12.17
N ASP A 145 -5.96 -2.81 13.23
CA ASP A 145 -6.57 -2.20 14.40
C ASP A 145 -6.97 -0.78 14.03
N ALA A 146 -8.26 -0.49 14.18
CA ALA A 146 -8.85 0.83 14.04
C ALA A 146 -8.35 1.77 15.17
N SER A 147 -7.06 2.04 15.21
CA SER A 147 -6.57 3.33 15.66
C SER A 147 -7.06 4.34 14.61
N ASN A 148 -7.80 5.38 15.04
CA ASN A 148 -8.53 6.35 14.21
C ASN A 148 -7.64 7.25 13.33
N TYR A 149 -6.50 6.76 12.86
CA TYR A 149 -5.49 7.52 12.13
C TYR A 149 -5.28 6.89 10.76
N ILE A 150 -5.70 7.60 9.70
CA ILE A 150 -5.29 7.29 8.34
C ILE A 150 -3.77 7.46 8.30
N ARG A 151 -3.03 6.34 8.20
CA ARG A 151 -1.57 6.36 8.09
C ARG A 151 -1.17 6.59 6.64
N PRO A 152 -0.37 7.63 6.31
CA PRO A 152 0.10 7.85 4.96
C PRO A 152 1.02 6.69 4.56
N VAL A 153 0.93 6.22 3.31
CA VAL A 153 1.82 5.17 2.80
C VAL A 153 3.20 5.78 2.55
N ILE A 154 4.11 5.60 3.51
CA ILE A 154 5.49 6.05 3.45
C ILE A 154 6.42 4.83 3.47
N PRO A 155 7.11 4.53 2.36
CA PRO A 155 8.09 3.45 2.28
C PRO A 155 9.15 3.56 3.38
N GLY A 156 9.39 2.46 4.09
CA GLY A 156 10.33 2.38 5.20
C GLY A 156 9.81 2.86 6.56
N LEU A 157 8.63 3.49 6.62
CA LEU A 157 7.97 3.88 7.88
C LEU A 157 6.67 3.11 8.10
N THR A 158 5.79 3.06 7.10
CA THR A 158 4.48 2.41 7.20
C THR A 158 4.33 1.20 6.29
N VAL A 159 5.21 1.05 5.30
CA VAL A 159 5.26 -0.13 4.41
C VAL A 159 6.71 -0.55 4.16
N PRO A 160 6.98 -1.86 3.99
CA PRO A 160 8.34 -2.35 3.72
C PRO A 160 8.93 -1.75 2.43
N TRP A 161 10.26 -1.57 2.39
CA TRP A 161 10.97 -1.09 1.21
C TRP A 161 10.78 -1.99 -0.03
N ALA A 162 10.56 -3.29 0.18
CA ALA A 162 10.27 -4.25 -0.88
C ALA A 162 9.00 -3.91 -1.68
N HIS A 163 8.07 -3.15 -1.09
CA HIS A 163 6.82 -2.76 -1.73
C HIS A 163 6.96 -1.47 -2.56
N LEU A 164 8.11 -0.78 -2.49
CA LEU A 164 8.32 0.46 -3.24
C LEU A 164 8.19 0.28 -4.77
N PRO A 165 8.78 -0.75 -5.42
CA PRO A 165 8.65 -0.92 -6.86
C PRO A 165 7.21 -1.13 -7.32
N ILE A 166 6.44 -1.94 -6.60
CA ILE A 166 5.03 -2.20 -6.91
C ILE A 166 4.18 -0.94 -6.72
N ILE A 167 4.43 -0.15 -5.66
CA ILE A 167 3.77 1.14 -5.44
C ILE A 167 4.08 2.12 -6.58
N ILE A 168 5.34 2.22 -7.02
CA ILE A 168 5.71 3.10 -8.15
C ILE A 168 4.96 2.71 -9.42
N VAL A 169 4.90 1.42 -9.76
CA VAL A 169 4.16 0.92 -10.93
C VAL A 169 2.67 1.26 -10.81
N VAL A 170 2.07 0.95 -9.66
CA VAL A 170 0.65 1.22 -9.40
C VAL A 170 0.33 2.71 -9.50
N VAL A 171 1.09 3.59 -8.84
CA VAL A 171 0.87 5.04 -8.89
C VAL A 171 1.02 5.55 -10.32
N CYS A 172 2.02 5.07 -11.07
CA CYS A 172 2.18 5.43 -12.48
C CYS A 172 0.96 5.03 -13.32
N LEU A 173 0.41 3.83 -13.13
CA LEU A 173 -0.79 3.37 -13.83
C LEU A 173 -2.01 4.24 -13.49
N CYS A 174 -2.21 4.56 -12.22
CA CYS A 174 -3.29 5.45 -11.78
C CYS A 174 -3.15 6.85 -12.40
N GLN A 175 -1.93 7.40 -12.46
CA GLN A 175 -1.66 8.69 -13.10
C GLN A 175 -1.96 8.67 -14.60
N ILE A 176 -1.65 7.58 -15.30
CA ILE A 176 -2.03 7.43 -16.72
C ILE A 176 -3.54 7.47 -16.90
N VAL A 177 -4.31 6.78 -16.05
CA VAL A 177 -5.78 6.77 -16.10
C VAL A 177 -6.36 8.15 -15.78
N HIS A 178 -5.77 8.85 -14.81
CA HIS A 178 -6.11 10.22 -14.46
C HIS A 178 -5.95 11.17 -15.65
N GLU A 179 -4.77 11.19 -16.28
CA GLU A 179 -4.48 12.06 -17.43
C GLU A 179 -5.30 11.71 -18.66
N LEU A 180 -5.60 10.42 -18.86
CA LEU A 180 -6.54 9.97 -19.88
C LEU A 180 -7.91 10.61 -19.66
N GLY A 181 -8.36 10.75 -18.41
CA GLY A 181 -9.59 11.45 -18.06
C GLY A 181 -9.61 12.90 -18.56
N HIS A 182 -8.58 13.68 -18.27
CA HIS A 182 -8.46 15.04 -18.80
C HIS A 182 -8.45 15.07 -20.32
N ALA A 183 -7.69 14.18 -20.97
CA ALA A 183 -7.60 14.10 -22.43
C ALA A 183 -8.97 13.80 -23.07
N LEU A 184 -9.71 12.83 -22.54
CA LEU A 184 -11.05 12.46 -23.02
C LEU A 184 -12.06 13.59 -22.82
N ALA A 185 -12.02 14.30 -21.69
CA ALA A 185 -12.86 15.47 -21.46
C ALA A 185 -12.46 16.65 -22.36
N GLY A 186 -11.17 16.89 -22.58
CA GLY A 186 -10.68 17.90 -23.52
C GLY A 186 -11.13 17.62 -24.96
N ALA A 187 -11.19 16.35 -25.37
CA ALA A 187 -11.69 15.94 -26.68
C ALA A 187 -13.19 16.30 -26.87
N LEU A 188 -14.00 16.17 -25.80
CA LEU A 188 -15.42 16.54 -25.82
C LEU A 188 -15.62 18.03 -26.20
N TYR A 189 -14.69 18.89 -25.79
CA TYR A 189 -14.69 20.33 -26.04
C TYR A 189 -13.74 20.77 -27.16
N SER A 190 -13.13 19.81 -27.87
CA SER A 190 -12.17 20.08 -28.95
C SER A 190 -10.99 20.97 -28.52
N VAL A 191 -10.52 20.82 -27.28
CA VAL A 191 -9.34 21.54 -26.78
C VAL A 191 -8.08 20.80 -27.22
N PRO A 192 -7.19 21.39 -28.03
CA PRO A 192 -6.02 20.70 -28.53
C PRO A 192 -5.00 20.42 -27.41
N ILE A 193 -4.45 19.20 -27.42
CA ILE A 193 -3.30 18.81 -26.59
C ILE A 193 -2.02 19.30 -27.27
N LEU A 194 -1.18 19.99 -26.51
CA LEU A 194 0.16 20.40 -26.94
C LEU A 194 1.15 19.24 -26.82
N SER A 195 1.15 18.57 -25.68
CA SER A 195 1.98 17.38 -25.42
C SER A 195 1.40 16.56 -24.28
N SER A 196 1.73 15.26 -24.25
CA SER A 196 1.51 14.40 -23.09
C SER A 196 2.82 13.72 -22.69
N GLY A 197 2.92 13.22 -21.47
CA GLY A 197 4.17 12.63 -21.03
C GLY A 197 4.15 12.07 -19.62
N ILE A 198 5.32 11.59 -19.23
CA ILE A 198 5.60 11.06 -17.90
C ILE A 198 6.84 11.77 -17.37
N SER A 199 6.85 12.04 -16.09
CA SER A 199 7.98 12.57 -15.36
C SER A 199 8.25 11.74 -14.10
N LEU A 200 9.52 11.64 -13.73
CA LEU A 200 9.96 11.05 -12.49
C LEU A 200 10.74 12.13 -11.74
N THR A 201 10.21 12.56 -10.60
CA THR A 201 10.89 13.53 -9.72
C THR A 201 11.29 12.81 -8.44
N LEU A 202 12.60 12.68 -8.19
CA LEU A 202 13.19 11.86 -7.13
C LEU A 202 12.80 10.36 -7.22
N VAL A 203 11.63 9.99 -6.70
CA VAL A 203 11.03 8.64 -6.75
C VAL A 203 9.54 8.68 -7.10
N ILE A 204 8.97 9.87 -7.29
CA ILE A 204 7.54 10.07 -7.49
C ILE A 204 7.27 10.09 -9.01
N PRO A 205 6.58 9.05 -9.55
CA PRO A 205 6.13 9.09 -10.93
C PRO A 205 4.92 10.01 -11.06
N SER A 206 4.87 10.78 -12.14
CA SER A 206 3.76 11.65 -12.49
C SER A 206 3.55 11.60 -13.99
N ALA A 207 2.30 11.43 -14.44
CA ALA A 207 1.92 11.65 -15.82
C ALA A 207 1.38 13.07 -15.97
N PHE A 208 1.38 13.62 -17.18
CA PHE A 208 0.74 14.91 -17.46
C PHE A 208 0.23 14.98 -18.90
N VAL A 209 -0.86 15.72 -19.11
CA VAL A 209 -1.36 16.17 -20.40
C VAL A 209 -1.42 17.69 -20.40
N SER A 210 -0.75 18.32 -21.36
CA SER A 210 -0.69 19.78 -21.49
C SER A 210 -1.63 20.25 -22.58
N PHE A 211 -2.57 21.11 -22.21
CA PHE A 211 -3.52 21.76 -23.13
C PHE A 211 -3.08 23.15 -23.53
N SER A 212 -3.63 23.65 -24.65
CA SER A 212 -3.47 25.06 -25.02
C SER A 212 -4.26 25.98 -24.09
N ALA A 213 -3.56 26.84 -23.34
CA ALA A 213 -4.15 27.78 -22.39
C ALA A 213 -5.16 28.75 -23.06
N GLY A 214 -4.89 29.17 -24.30
CA GLY A 214 -5.80 30.06 -25.04
C GLY A 214 -7.17 29.41 -25.28
N PHE A 215 -7.20 28.14 -25.66
CA PHE A 215 -8.46 27.40 -25.85
C PHE A 215 -9.13 27.10 -24.50
N MET A 216 -8.38 26.67 -23.49
CA MET A 216 -8.92 26.40 -22.15
C MET A 216 -9.56 27.63 -21.49
N ASN A 217 -8.96 28.81 -21.66
CA ASN A 217 -9.48 30.05 -21.09
C ASN A 217 -10.70 30.60 -21.85
N SER A 218 -10.87 30.22 -23.12
CA SER A 218 -12.03 30.59 -23.93
C SER A 218 -13.29 29.76 -23.64
N LEU A 219 -13.15 28.67 -22.88
CA LEU A 219 -14.29 27.82 -22.52
C LEU A 219 -15.16 28.48 -21.44
N ASP A 220 -16.45 28.15 -21.47
CA ASP A 220 -17.33 28.44 -20.34
C ASP A 220 -16.87 27.72 -19.08
N VAL A 221 -17.21 28.30 -17.93
CA VAL A 221 -16.76 27.84 -16.61
C VAL A 221 -17.11 26.37 -16.36
N PHE A 222 -18.28 25.91 -16.81
CA PHE A 222 -18.71 24.52 -16.62
C PHE A 222 -17.96 23.54 -17.51
N SER A 223 -17.72 23.89 -18.77
CA SER A 223 -16.89 23.06 -19.67
C SER A 223 -15.45 22.94 -19.18
N ARG A 224 -14.88 24.04 -18.68
CA ARG A 224 -13.56 24.03 -18.05
C ARG A 224 -13.54 23.18 -16.78
N ALA A 225 -14.53 23.33 -15.90
CA ALA A 225 -14.66 22.53 -14.68
C ALA A 225 -14.78 21.03 -14.98
N ARG A 226 -15.48 20.64 -16.06
CA ARG A 226 -15.58 19.24 -16.50
C ARG A 226 -14.23 18.66 -16.93
N ILE A 227 -13.39 19.43 -17.62
CA ILE A 227 -12.04 18.99 -17.99
C ILE A 227 -11.17 18.84 -16.74
N ILE A 228 -11.21 19.80 -15.82
CA ILE A 228 -10.44 19.77 -14.57
C ILE A 228 -10.88 18.60 -13.68
N ALA A 229 -12.18 18.40 -13.48
CA ALA A 229 -12.69 17.32 -12.63
C ALA A 229 -12.54 15.92 -13.27
N ALA A 230 -12.24 15.84 -14.57
CA ALA A 230 -12.21 14.57 -15.31
C ALA A 230 -11.12 13.61 -14.81
N GLY A 231 -9.94 14.12 -14.47
CA GLY A 231 -8.83 13.30 -13.98
C GLY A 231 -9.17 12.61 -12.65
N PRO A 232 -9.52 13.37 -11.59
CA PRO A 232 -9.97 12.78 -10.33
C PRO A 232 -11.17 11.85 -10.52
N TRP A 233 -12.15 12.24 -11.35
CA TRP A 233 -13.32 11.42 -11.65
C TRP A 233 -12.96 10.05 -12.23
N HIS A 234 -11.97 9.96 -13.14
CA HIS A 234 -11.52 8.68 -13.68
C HIS A 234 -10.88 7.77 -12.62
N ASN A 235 -10.14 8.34 -11.68
CA ASN A 235 -9.59 7.58 -10.55
C ASN A 235 -10.70 7.03 -9.65
N LEU A 236 -11.73 7.82 -9.35
CA LEU A 236 -12.88 7.35 -8.57
C LEU A 236 -13.66 6.25 -9.31
N VAL A 237 -13.93 6.42 -10.59
CA VAL A 237 -14.61 5.40 -11.41
C VAL A 237 -13.80 4.12 -11.46
N LEU A 238 -12.48 4.21 -11.65
CA LEU A 238 -11.61 3.04 -11.61
C LEU A 238 -11.66 2.36 -10.24
N TRP A 239 -11.62 3.11 -9.14
CA TRP A 239 -11.77 2.54 -7.81
C TRP A 239 -13.09 1.79 -7.62
N ILE A 240 -14.22 2.39 -8.02
CA ILE A 240 -15.55 1.75 -7.97
C ILE A 240 -15.55 0.46 -8.80
N LEU A 241 -14.96 0.48 -9.98
CA LEU A 241 -14.86 -0.70 -10.84
C LEU A 241 -13.99 -1.79 -10.20
N LEU A 242 -12.85 -1.45 -9.60
CA LEU A 242 -11.96 -2.41 -8.94
C LEU A 242 -12.65 -3.04 -7.71
N VAL A 243 -13.31 -2.23 -6.88
CA VAL A 243 -14.07 -2.76 -5.72
C VAL A 243 -15.25 -3.61 -6.19
N GLY A 244 -15.96 -3.17 -7.22
CA GLY A 244 -17.07 -3.91 -7.83
C GLY A 244 -16.61 -5.26 -8.37
N LEU A 245 -15.52 -5.29 -9.15
CA LEU A 245 -14.89 -6.51 -9.68
C LEU A 245 -14.40 -7.43 -8.58
N GLY A 246 -13.82 -6.90 -7.50
CA GLY A 246 -13.41 -7.72 -6.36
C GLY A 246 -14.60 -8.41 -5.67
N LYS A 247 -15.69 -7.66 -5.44
CA LYS A 247 -16.92 -8.21 -4.83
C LYS A 247 -17.62 -9.21 -5.74
N THR A 248 -17.69 -8.93 -7.04
CA THR A 248 -18.30 -9.86 -8.00
C THR A 248 -17.46 -11.11 -8.17
N ALA A 249 -16.13 -11.02 -8.13
CA ALA A 249 -15.24 -12.18 -8.16
C ALA A 249 -15.51 -13.10 -6.96
N VAL A 250 -15.60 -12.56 -5.75
CA VAL A 250 -15.94 -13.34 -4.53
C VAL A 250 -17.33 -13.98 -4.63
N LEU A 251 -18.32 -13.26 -5.17
CA LEU A 251 -19.67 -13.81 -5.36
C LEU A 251 -19.69 -14.94 -6.40
N VAL A 252 -19.02 -14.75 -7.54
CA VAL A 252 -18.90 -15.76 -8.60
C VAL A 252 -18.17 -16.99 -8.07
N GLU A 253 -17.10 -16.81 -7.29
CA GLU A 253 -16.40 -17.90 -6.62
C GLU A 253 -17.34 -18.69 -5.70
N ARG A 254 -18.07 -18.00 -4.81
CA ARG A 254 -19.00 -18.66 -3.87
C ARG A 254 -20.15 -19.40 -4.56
N THR A 255 -20.58 -18.94 -5.73
CA THR A 255 -21.76 -19.49 -6.44
C THR A 255 -21.41 -20.56 -7.48
N THR A 256 -20.26 -20.43 -8.14
CA THR A 256 -19.90 -21.27 -9.29
C THR A 256 -18.64 -22.10 -9.07
N GLY A 257 -17.77 -21.72 -8.12
CA GLY A 257 -16.46 -22.34 -7.94
C GLY A 257 -15.51 -22.18 -9.13
N VAL A 258 -15.88 -21.42 -10.17
CA VAL A 258 -15.06 -21.24 -11.39
C VAL A 258 -13.74 -20.55 -11.06
N GLY A 259 -13.73 -19.62 -10.09
CA GLY A 259 -12.51 -19.01 -9.58
C GLY A 259 -11.53 -20.07 -9.06
N THR A 260 -12.00 -20.96 -8.18
CA THR A 260 -11.23 -22.10 -7.68
C THR A 260 -10.78 -23.03 -8.81
N MET A 261 -11.63 -23.30 -9.80
CA MET A 261 -11.27 -24.10 -10.98
C MET A 261 -10.12 -23.47 -11.78
N LEU A 262 -10.16 -22.16 -12.04
CA LEU A 262 -9.12 -21.45 -12.78
C LEU A 262 -7.82 -21.35 -11.98
N VAL A 263 -7.91 -21.07 -10.68
CA VAL A 263 -6.74 -21.09 -9.78
C VAL A 263 -6.13 -22.49 -9.76
N ASN A 264 -6.94 -23.54 -9.71
CA ASN A 264 -6.48 -24.94 -9.74
C ASN A 264 -5.73 -25.35 -11.02
N LEU A 265 -5.81 -24.57 -12.11
CA LEU A 265 -5.00 -24.81 -13.31
C LEU A 265 -3.54 -24.39 -13.10
N GLY A 266 -3.29 -23.31 -12.36
CA GLY A 266 -1.95 -22.77 -12.13
C GLY A 266 -1.38 -23.06 -10.74
N TRP A 267 -2.26 -23.33 -9.76
CA TRP A 267 -1.93 -23.51 -8.37
C TRP A 267 -2.62 -24.74 -7.79
N GLU A 268 -2.02 -25.31 -6.77
CA GLU A 268 -2.56 -26.40 -5.99
C GLU A 268 -2.96 -25.88 -4.61
N ASP A 269 -4.17 -26.23 -4.19
CA ASP A 269 -4.69 -25.87 -2.87
C ASP A 269 -4.23 -26.91 -1.84
N LEU A 270 -3.33 -26.48 -0.95
CA LEU A 270 -2.75 -27.28 0.12
C LEU A 270 -3.41 -27.02 1.47
N SER A 271 -4.57 -26.34 1.51
CA SER A 271 -5.30 -26.05 2.74
C SER A 271 -5.60 -27.27 3.61
N LYS A 272 -5.74 -28.45 2.99
CA LYS A 272 -5.98 -29.74 3.66
C LYS A 272 -4.71 -30.43 4.18
N GLU A 273 -3.54 -29.93 3.83
CA GLU A 273 -2.25 -30.54 4.21
C GLU A 273 -1.45 -29.62 5.14
N GLY A 274 -1.50 -28.30 4.93
CA GLY A 274 -0.78 -27.34 5.76
C GLY A 274 -0.70 -25.94 5.15
N ARG A 275 0.43 -25.27 5.37
CA ARG A 275 0.75 -23.95 4.84
C ARG A 275 2.11 -23.97 4.17
N MET A 276 2.18 -23.45 2.95
CA MET A 276 3.43 -23.34 2.21
C MET A 276 4.18 -22.07 2.61
N VAL A 277 5.48 -22.19 2.86
CA VAL A 277 6.37 -21.06 3.14
C VAL A 277 6.67 -20.31 1.85
N MET A 278 6.29 -19.04 1.80
CA MET A 278 6.40 -18.18 0.62
C MET A 278 7.66 -17.30 0.65
N GLY A 279 8.12 -16.97 1.85
CA GLY A 279 9.24 -16.09 2.10
C GLY A 279 9.57 -16.04 3.58
N ILE A 280 10.85 -15.87 3.89
CA ILE A 280 11.39 -15.76 5.25
C ILE A 280 12.23 -14.49 5.25
N ASP A 281 12.13 -13.69 6.31
CA ASP A 281 12.95 -12.50 6.46
C ASP A 281 14.45 -12.86 6.55
N ASP A 282 15.29 -12.08 5.86
CA ASP A 282 16.74 -12.33 5.75
C ASP A 282 17.44 -12.34 7.13
N ASP A 283 16.95 -11.53 8.07
CA ASP A 283 17.48 -11.38 9.43
C ASP A 283 16.95 -12.46 10.39
N SER A 284 16.00 -13.31 9.95
CA SER A 284 15.41 -14.35 10.81
C SER A 284 16.37 -15.54 10.98
N PRO A 285 16.57 -16.04 12.22
CA PRO A 285 17.28 -17.29 12.46
C PRO A 285 16.65 -18.49 11.74
N LEU A 286 15.35 -18.43 11.42
CA LEU A 286 14.64 -19.48 10.69
C LEU A 286 15.17 -19.64 9.27
N ASN A 287 15.79 -18.63 8.66
CA ASN A 287 16.34 -18.70 7.31
C ASN A 287 17.46 -19.76 7.19
N ALA A 288 18.11 -20.14 8.31
CA ALA A 288 19.13 -21.18 8.33
C ALA A 288 18.55 -22.61 8.32
N VAL A 289 17.29 -22.79 8.75
CA VAL A 289 16.69 -24.11 8.99
C VAL A 289 15.47 -24.34 8.10
N LEU A 290 14.59 -23.35 7.99
CA LEU A 290 13.39 -23.36 7.18
C LEU A 290 13.71 -22.85 5.76
N ARG A 291 13.13 -23.49 4.75
CA ARG A 291 13.33 -23.13 3.34
C ARG A 291 12.04 -22.66 2.69
N VAL A 292 12.14 -21.68 1.80
CA VAL A 292 11.02 -21.25 0.95
C VAL A 292 10.56 -22.43 0.09
N GLY A 293 9.25 -22.64 0.03
CA GLY A 293 8.60 -23.79 -0.62
C GLY A 293 8.39 -25.01 0.28
N SER A 294 8.93 -25.03 1.51
CA SER A 294 8.58 -26.08 2.49
C SER A 294 7.14 -25.91 2.98
N MET A 295 6.55 -27.01 3.46
CA MET A 295 5.18 -27.01 3.98
C MET A 295 5.18 -27.21 5.49
N ILE A 296 4.59 -26.27 6.22
CA ILE A 296 4.36 -26.37 7.66
C ILE A 296 3.01 -27.05 7.87
N THR A 297 2.99 -28.18 8.56
CA THR A 297 1.80 -29.02 8.76
C THR A 297 1.14 -28.79 10.11
N ALA A 298 1.92 -28.43 11.15
CA ALA A 298 1.41 -28.19 12.49
C ALA A 298 2.26 -27.19 13.28
N LEU A 299 1.58 -26.47 14.20
CA LEU A 299 2.18 -25.64 15.24
C LEU A 299 1.84 -26.26 16.60
N ASP A 300 2.84 -26.70 17.35
CA ASP A 300 2.67 -27.57 18.50
C ASP A 300 1.76 -28.76 18.19
N ASP A 301 0.63 -28.89 18.90
CA ASP A 301 -0.35 -29.96 18.70
C ASP A 301 -1.52 -29.51 17.78
N ILE A 302 -1.43 -28.32 17.18
CA ILE A 302 -2.46 -27.78 16.29
C ILE A 302 -2.08 -28.06 14.84
N SER A 303 -2.89 -28.89 14.18
CA SER A 303 -2.79 -29.09 12.73
C SER A 303 -3.24 -27.84 11.97
N LEU A 304 -2.42 -27.43 11.01
CA LEU A 304 -2.69 -26.36 10.05
C LEU A 304 -3.50 -26.84 8.84
N ALA A 305 -3.83 -28.14 8.75
CA ALA A 305 -4.73 -28.72 7.76
C ALA A 305 -6.18 -28.27 8.00
N SER A 306 -6.47 -27.03 7.62
CA SER A 306 -7.78 -26.38 7.71
C SER A 306 -7.90 -25.30 6.65
N GLU A 307 -9.12 -25.05 6.17
CA GLU A 307 -9.44 -23.90 5.32
C GLU A 307 -9.37 -22.56 6.08
N GLU A 308 -9.49 -22.60 7.41
CA GLU A 308 -9.42 -21.43 8.28
C GLU A 308 -7.98 -20.96 8.52
N ASP A 309 -7.77 -19.67 8.78
CA ASP A 309 -6.45 -19.10 9.07
C ASP A 309 -5.97 -19.39 10.50
N ARG A 310 -5.66 -20.67 10.77
CA ARG A 310 -5.09 -21.11 12.05
C ARG A 310 -3.68 -20.61 12.30
N TRP A 311 -2.93 -20.28 11.25
CA TRP A 311 -1.57 -19.74 11.34
C TRP A 311 -1.58 -18.42 12.11
N SER A 312 -2.37 -17.44 11.64
CA SER A 312 -2.46 -16.13 12.29
C SER A 312 -3.15 -16.23 13.65
N GLN A 313 -4.21 -17.03 13.78
CA GLN A 313 -4.95 -17.20 15.03
C GLN A 313 -4.08 -17.72 16.18
N TYR A 314 -3.15 -18.64 15.90
CA TYR A 314 -2.32 -19.25 16.93
C TYR A 314 -1.08 -18.43 17.31
N LEU A 315 -0.48 -17.74 16.33
CA LEU A 315 0.75 -16.99 16.53
C LEU A 315 0.52 -15.56 17.07
N MET A 316 -0.68 -15.01 16.89
CA MET A 316 -1.05 -13.70 17.44
C MET A 316 -1.52 -13.80 18.90
N PRO A 317 -1.48 -12.71 19.70
CA PRO A 317 -1.63 -12.75 21.16
C PRO A 317 -2.98 -13.24 21.69
N GLN A 318 -3.98 -13.43 20.82
CA GLN A 318 -5.30 -13.93 21.19
C GLN A 318 -5.31 -15.45 21.08
N ILE A 319 -4.65 -16.13 22.02
CA ILE A 319 -4.70 -17.59 22.09
C ILE A 319 -6.18 -17.99 22.22
N PRO A 320 -6.74 -18.79 21.28
CA PRO A 320 -8.08 -19.32 21.45
C PRO A 320 -8.13 -20.14 22.74
N ILE A 321 -9.11 -19.86 23.60
CA ILE A 321 -9.27 -20.47 24.93
C ILE A 321 -9.37 -22.01 24.86
N ASP A 322 -9.66 -22.55 23.68
CA ASP A 322 -9.95 -23.97 23.44
C ASP A 322 -8.77 -24.79 22.89
N VAL A 323 -7.53 -24.28 22.87
CA VAL A 323 -6.38 -25.09 22.43
C VAL A 323 -6.08 -26.16 23.50
N PRO A 324 -6.20 -27.46 23.19
CA PRO A 324 -5.83 -28.50 24.14
C PRO A 324 -4.32 -28.53 24.31
N TRP A 325 -3.84 -28.10 25.48
CA TRP A 325 -2.43 -28.22 25.86
C TRP A 325 -2.17 -29.62 26.42
N TYR A 326 -1.08 -30.25 25.97
CA TYR A 326 -0.61 -31.54 26.46
C TYR A 326 0.82 -31.37 26.98
N GLY A 327 1.09 -31.83 28.20
CA GLY A 327 2.41 -31.97 28.77
C GLY A 327 3.14 -33.22 28.28
N TRP A 328 4.30 -33.48 28.88
CA TRP A 328 5.14 -34.66 28.63
C TRP A 328 5.42 -35.45 29.90
N CYS A 329 5.45 -36.77 29.81
CA CYS A 329 5.84 -37.65 30.91
C CYS A 329 7.36 -37.78 30.96
N VAL A 330 7.95 -37.38 32.10
CA VAL A 330 9.39 -37.45 32.36
C VAL A 330 9.63 -38.22 33.65
N SER A 331 10.66 -39.05 33.71
CA SER A 331 10.98 -39.82 34.92
C SER A 331 11.17 -38.90 36.13
N GLN A 332 10.58 -39.28 37.26
CA GLN A 332 10.60 -38.49 38.49
C GLN A 332 12.03 -38.21 39.00
N GLU A 333 12.93 -39.19 38.93
CA GLU A 333 14.33 -39.05 39.35
C GLU A 333 15.05 -37.95 38.55
N PHE A 334 14.86 -37.95 37.22
CA PHE A 334 15.41 -36.93 36.32
C PHE A 334 14.84 -35.53 36.62
N PHE A 335 13.56 -35.43 36.96
CA PHE A 335 12.94 -34.15 37.29
C PHE A 335 13.46 -33.58 38.62
N GLN A 336 13.57 -34.41 39.65
CA GLN A 336 13.98 -33.99 41.00
C GLN A 336 15.48 -33.68 41.13
N THR A 337 16.31 -34.32 40.29
CA THR A 337 17.76 -34.08 40.28
C THR A 337 18.11 -32.69 39.76
N ASN A 338 17.22 -32.09 38.95
CA ASN A 338 17.45 -30.77 38.36
C ASN A 338 16.81 -29.65 39.19
N SER A 339 17.64 -28.73 39.69
CA SER A 339 17.22 -27.57 40.50
C SER A 339 16.30 -26.60 39.75
N ALA A 340 15.38 -25.94 40.45
CA ALA A 340 14.46 -24.91 39.92
C ALA A 340 15.11 -23.52 39.68
N GLU A 341 16.44 -23.43 39.60
CA GLU A 341 17.16 -22.16 39.56
C GLU A 341 16.94 -21.36 38.27
N CYS A 342 16.89 -22.03 37.10
CA CYS A 342 16.65 -21.38 35.81
C CYS A 342 15.24 -20.78 35.68
N CYS A 343 14.29 -21.19 36.53
CA CYS A 343 12.94 -20.65 36.55
C CYS A 343 12.85 -19.25 37.18
N LYS A 344 13.94 -18.76 37.77
CA LYS A 344 14.03 -17.41 38.36
C LYS A 344 14.61 -16.39 37.39
N ASP A 345 15.42 -16.85 36.42
CA ASP A 345 16.01 -16.01 35.39
C ASP A 345 15.11 -15.96 34.17
N ALA A 346 14.70 -14.75 33.75
CA ALA A 346 13.79 -14.54 32.62
C ALA A 346 14.46 -14.74 31.23
N GLN A 347 15.60 -15.43 31.16
CA GLN A 347 16.34 -15.67 29.91
C GLN A 347 16.52 -17.18 29.69
N PRO A 348 15.53 -17.86 29.10
CA PRO A 348 15.63 -19.27 28.77
C PRO A 348 16.69 -19.48 27.68
N THR A 349 17.64 -20.37 27.96
CA THR A 349 18.59 -20.87 26.96
C THR A 349 18.10 -22.23 26.44
N LEU A 350 18.39 -22.58 25.18
CA LEU A 350 17.98 -23.86 24.58
C LEU A 350 18.51 -25.09 25.33
N ASP A 351 19.52 -24.91 26.20
CA ASP A 351 20.09 -25.98 27.02
C ASP A 351 19.35 -26.19 28.35
N ARG A 352 18.59 -25.20 28.82
CA ARG A 352 17.84 -25.23 30.10
C ARG A 352 16.56 -24.41 30.02
N LEU A 353 15.42 -25.10 29.90
CA LEU A 353 14.10 -24.51 29.93
C LEU A 353 13.40 -24.79 31.27
N CYS A 354 12.60 -23.85 31.75
CA CYS A 354 11.78 -24.04 32.94
C CYS A 354 10.52 -24.86 32.58
N PHE A 355 10.36 -26.00 33.23
CA PHE A 355 9.16 -26.81 33.17
C PHE A 355 8.41 -26.75 34.50
N ASP A 356 7.09 -26.68 34.43
CA ASP A 356 6.19 -26.77 35.56
C ASP A 356 5.51 -28.14 35.59
N SER A 357 5.46 -28.76 36.76
CA SER A 357 4.73 -30.00 37.00
C SER A 357 3.42 -29.67 37.72
N LEU A 358 2.33 -30.33 37.29
CA LEU A 358 0.98 -30.23 37.87
C LEU A 358 0.93 -30.81 39.30
N GLY A 359 1.60 -30.17 40.26
CA GLY A 359 1.56 -30.51 41.69
C GLY A 359 2.92 -30.72 42.37
N ARG A 360 4.01 -30.89 41.60
CA ARG A 360 5.36 -31.18 42.15
C ARG A 360 6.37 -30.04 42.01
N GLY A 361 5.93 -28.88 41.53
CA GLY A 361 6.74 -27.68 41.41
C GLY A 361 7.46 -27.56 40.07
N LYS A 362 8.45 -26.66 40.00
CA LYS A 362 9.17 -26.32 38.78
C LYS A 362 10.56 -26.96 38.74
N GLY A 363 11.02 -27.33 37.55
CA GLY A 363 12.33 -27.94 37.32
C GLY A 363 12.96 -27.50 36.00
N CYS A 364 14.28 -27.52 35.94
CA CYS A 364 15.05 -27.08 34.77
C CYS A 364 15.49 -28.28 33.94
N LEU A 365 14.91 -28.44 32.75
CA LEU A 365 15.20 -29.60 31.90
C LEU A 365 15.73 -29.15 30.54
N ASN A 366 16.47 -30.03 29.88
CA ASN A 366 16.81 -29.83 28.49
C ASN A 366 15.54 -30.07 27.63
N PRO A 367 15.06 -29.07 26.88
CA PRO A 367 13.82 -29.17 26.14
C PRO A 367 13.92 -30.10 24.92
N ILE A 368 15.10 -30.31 24.34
CA ILE A 368 15.26 -31.06 23.07
C ILE A 368 14.72 -32.49 23.19
N PRO A 369 15.23 -33.37 24.09
CA PRO A 369 14.76 -34.77 24.16
C PRO A 369 13.30 -34.91 24.57
N ILE A 370 12.76 -33.92 25.29
CA ILE A 370 11.37 -33.94 25.77
C ILE A 370 10.43 -33.54 24.62
N LEU A 371 10.71 -32.40 23.99
CA LEU A 371 9.82 -31.79 23.00
C LEU A 371 9.96 -32.39 21.60
N SER A 372 11.10 -33.03 21.28
CA SER A 372 11.30 -33.74 20.01
C SER A 372 10.51 -35.04 19.92
N THR A 373 10.04 -35.58 21.05
CA THR A 373 9.37 -36.87 21.10
C THR A 373 7.89 -36.71 20.72
N SER A 374 7.50 -37.30 19.58
CA SER A 374 6.14 -37.27 19.04
C SER A 374 5.28 -38.47 19.44
N GLU A 375 5.82 -39.40 20.23
CA GLU A 375 5.10 -40.60 20.65
C GLU A 375 4.04 -40.28 21.71
N HIS A 376 2.81 -40.72 21.46
CA HIS A 376 1.65 -40.43 22.33
C HIS A 376 1.80 -40.98 23.75
N GLN A 377 2.61 -42.03 23.93
CA GLN A 377 2.90 -42.63 25.25
C GLN A 377 3.65 -41.67 26.18
N PHE A 378 4.26 -40.60 25.64
CA PHE A 378 4.96 -39.60 26.42
C PHE A 378 4.16 -38.32 26.63
N ARG A 379 2.89 -38.24 26.20
CA ARG A 379 2.06 -37.03 26.37
C ARG A 379 1.04 -37.22 27.50
N CYS A 380 0.76 -36.15 28.24
CA CYS A 380 -0.13 -36.18 29.41
C CYS A 380 -0.97 -34.90 29.53
N LYS A 381 -2.18 -35.01 30.07
CA LYS A 381 -3.00 -33.87 30.53
C LYS A 381 -3.05 -33.81 32.06
N ALA A 382 -2.98 -34.97 32.71
CA ALA A 382 -2.92 -35.13 34.15
C ALA A 382 -1.77 -36.05 34.54
N GLU A 383 -1.36 -36.02 35.81
CA GLU A 383 -0.32 -36.92 36.33
C GLU A 383 -0.69 -38.40 36.14
N SER A 384 -1.98 -38.75 36.16
CA SER A 384 -2.49 -40.12 35.95
C SER A 384 -2.26 -40.68 34.56
N ASP A 385 -1.93 -39.83 33.59
CA ASP A 385 -1.66 -40.26 32.22
C ASP A 385 -0.22 -40.82 32.08
N CYS A 386 0.64 -40.57 33.07
CA CYS A 386 2.00 -41.06 33.13
C CYS A 386 2.10 -42.33 33.99
N ASN A 387 3.10 -43.18 33.74
CA ASN A 387 3.42 -44.33 34.59
C ASN A 387 3.81 -43.90 36.02
N ASP A 388 3.73 -44.82 36.99
CA ASP A 388 3.96 -44.55 38.43
C ASP A 388 5.29 -43.85 38.76
N ASP A 389 6.34 -44.06 37.95
CA ASP A 389 7.68 -43.45 38.12
C ASP A 389 7.91 -42.18 37.27
N ALA A 390 6.86 -41.63 36.66
CA ALA A 390 6.93 -40.47 35.77
C ALA A 390 6.00 -39.33 36.22
N VAL A 391 6.40 -38.12 35.86
CA VAL A 391 5.71 -36.87 36.21
C VAL A 391 5.33 -36.14 34.92
N CYS A 392 4.12 -35.62 34.89
CA CYS A 392 3.66 -34.77 33.79
C CYS A 392 4.26 -33.36 33.94
N VAL A 393 5.03 -32.93 32.93
CA VAL A 393 5.68 -31.62 32.89
C VAL A 393 5.24 -30.82 31.66
N GLN A 394 5.13 -29.50 31.81
CA GLN A 394 4.81 -28.57 30.72
C GLN A 394 5.74 -27.36 30.75
N PRO A 395 6.07 -26.72 29.62
CA PRO A 395 6.80 -25.46 29.63
C PRO A 395 6.08 -24.42 30.50
N ASP A 396 6.82 -23.72 31.35
CA ASP A 396 6.25 -22.67 32.20
C ASP A 396 5.73 -21.50 31.34
N SER A 397 4.75 -20.76 31.85
CA SER A 397 4.20 -19.55 31.22
C SER A 397 5.24 -18.47 30.90
N SER A 398 6.37 -18.47 31.61
CA SER A 398 7.51 -17.59 31.38
C SER A 398 8.38 -18.00 30.18
N SER A 399 8.23 -19.24 29.70
CA SER A 399 8.99 -19.80 28.59
C SER A 399 8.18 -19.74 27.29
N SER A 400 8.72 -19.04 26.28
CA SER A 400 8.10 -18.94 24.96
C SER A 400 8.78 -19.93 24.01
N ILE A 401 8.40 -21.21 24.10
CA ILE A 401 8.83 -22.23 23.15
C ILE A 401 7.69 -22.60 22.20
N LEU A 402 8.00 -22.81 20.93
CA LEU A 402 7.08 -23.29 19.91
C LEU A 402 7.70 -24.42 19.11
N ARG A 403 6.91 -25.46 18.81
CA ARG A 403 7.32 -26.54 17.91
C ARG A 403 6.70 -26.32 16.52
N LEU A 404 7.53 -26.24 15.49
CA LEU A 404 7.09 -26.17 14.09
C LEU A 404 7.31 -27.53 13.42
N SER A 405 6.22 -28.16 12.98
CA SER A 405 6.28 -29.41 12.21
C SER A 405 6.30 -29.09 10.72
N VAL A 406 7.37 -29.49 10.05
CA VAL A 406 7.59 -29.26 8.61
C VAL A 406 7.59 -30.60 7.87
N GLN A 407 6.89 -30.66 6.75
CA GLN A 407 6.80 -31.88 5.95
C GLN A 407 8.18 -32.29 5.41
N GLY A 408 8.60 -33.52 5.73
CA GLY A 408 9.87 -34.08 5.24
C GLY A 408 11.12 -33.48 5.90
N GLN A 409 10.98 -32.82 7.05
CA GLN A 409 12.09 -32.31 7.86
C GLN A 409 11.89 -32.68 9.34
N ASP A 410 12.99 -32.62 10.11
CA ASP A 410 12.95 -32.79 11.56
C ASP A 410 12.18 -31.62 12.23
N LEU A 411 11.67 -31.88 13.43
CA LEU A 411 10.94 -30.89 14.21
C LEU A 411 11.81 -29.66 14.51
N ILE A 412 11.31 -28.46 14.20
CA ILE A 412 12.00 -27.21 14.48
C ILE A 412 11.50 -26.66 15.82
N LEU A 413 12.41 -26.41 16.76
CA LEU A 413 12.11 -25.76 18.04
C LEU A 413 12.47 -24.28 17.96
N TRP A 414 11.49 -23.42 18.20
CA TRP A 414 11.66 -21.98 18.27
C TRP A 414 11.62 -21.51 19.72
N ASN A 415 12.63 -20.74 20.14
CA ASN A 415 12.69 -20.09 21.44
C ASN A 415 12.54 -18.57 21.24
N GLY A 416 11.33 -18.07 21.48
CA GLY A 416 10.98 -16.67 21.30
C GLY A 416 9.46 -16.46 21.26
N PRO A 417 9.00 -15.20 21.30
CA PRO A 417 7.61 -14.86 21.09
C PRO A 417 7.05 -15.46 19.80
N ARG A 418 5.80 -15.94 19.84
CA ARG A 418 5.12 -16.53 18.67
C ARG A 418 4.86 -15.50 17.57
N SER A 419 4.66 -14.24 17.96
CA SER A 419 4.46 -13.13 17.03
C SER A 419 5.66 -12.92 16.10
N GLU A 420 6.88 -13.19 16.55
CA GLU A 420 8.09 -13.05 15.72
C GLU A 420 8.05 -13.99 14.51
N ILE A 421 7.55 -15.22 14.68
CA ILE A 421 7.39 -16.16 13.56
C ILE A 421 6.34 -15.66 12.58
N TRP A 422 5.23 -15.13 13.09
CA TRP A 422 4.17 -14.59 12.24
C TRP A 422 4.66 -13.40 11.40
N GLU A 423 5.54 -12.57 11.98
CA GLU A 423 6.14 -11.43 11.29
C GLU A 423 7.22 -11.86 10.28
N GLN A 424 8.07 -12.82 10.65
CA GLN A 424 9.24 -13.20 9.87
C GLN A 424 8.99 -14.27 8.80
N VAL A 425 7.91 -15.05 8.92
CA VAL A 425 7.59 -16.15 7.99
C VAL A 425 6.26 -15.89 7.31
N SER A 426 6.33 -15.61 6.01
CA SER A 426 5.16 -15.47 5.15
C SER A 426 4.71 -16.84 4.63
N VAL A 427 3.42 -17.15 4.79
CA VAL A 427 2.82 -18.42 4.35
C VAL A 427 1.58 -18.21 3.49
N ASP A 428 1.27 -19.18 2.62
CA ASP A 428 0.01 -19.22 1.87
C ASP A 428 -0.51 -20.68 1.79
N ARG A 429 -1.79 -20.84 1.41
CA ARG A 429 -2.42 -22.14 1.16
C ARG A 429 -2.21 -22.65 -0.26
N TYR A 430 -1.74 -21.79 -1.17
CA TYR A 430 -1.58 -22.09 -2.58
C TYR A 430 -0.12 -22.34 -2.95
N ALA A 431 0.14 -23.48 -3.59
CA ALA A 431 1.43 -23.79 -4.20
C ALA A 431 1.38 -23.64 -5.71
N PRO A 432 2.42 -23.12 -6.39
CA PRO A 432 2.46 -23.10 -7.85
C PRO A 432 2.58 -24.53 -8.41
N ARG A 433 1.76 -24.89 -9.40
CA ARG A 433 1.87 -26.18 -10.13
C ARG A 433 2.98 -26.17 -11.15
N LEU A 434 3.31 -25.00 -11.67
CA LEU A 434 4.32 -24.81 -12.70
C LEU A 434 5.64 -24.43 -12.02
N TRP A 435 6.68 -25.25 -12.24
CA TRP A 435 8.00 -25.08 -11.61
C TRP A 435 8.66 -23.72 -11.88
N PHE A 436 8.32 -23.06 -12.99
CA PHE A 436 8.88 -21.75 -13.36
C PHE A 436 8.12 -20.56 -12.76
N VAL A 437 6.96 -20.80 -12.15
CA VAL A 437 6.17 -19.75 -11.50
C VAL A 437 6.68 -19.58 -10.07
N PRO A 438 7.19 -18.40 -9.69
CA PRO A 438 7.62 -18.13 -8.32
C PRO A 438 6.45 -18.31 -7.35
N SER A 439 6.71 -18.89 -6.18
CA SER A 439 5.71 -19.04 -5.10
C SER A 439 5.07 -17.70 -4.76
N THR A 440 5.86 -16.62 -4.67
CA THR A 440 5.42 -15.27 -4.31
C THR A 440 4.44 -14.61 -5.29
N THR A 441 4.19 -15.19 -6.47
CA THR A 441 3.37 -14.57 -7.53
C THR A 441 1.95 -14.23 -7.08
N ILE A 442 1.27 -15.13 -6.33
CA ILE A 442 -0.09 -14.86 -5.82
C ILE A 442 -0.07 -13.70 -4.82
N GLY A 443 0.92 -13.69 -3.91
CA GLY A 443 1.11 -12.61 -2.95
C GLY A 443 1.29 -11.28 -3.67
N LEU A 444 2.18 -11.23 -4.67
CA LEU A 444 2.43 -10.04 -5.47
C LEU A 444 1.18 -9.54 -6.21
N LEU A 445 0.37 -10.43 -6.78
CA LEU A 445 -0.90 -10.06 -7.43
C LEU A 445 -1.92 -9.49 -6.44
N ARG A 446 -2.01 -10.08 -5.24
CA ARG A 446 -2.89 -9.61 -4.16
C ARG A 446 -2.46 -8.23 -3.66
N GLU A 447 -1.16 -8.02 -3.47
CA GLU A 447 -0.58 -6.74 -3.11
C GLU A 447 -0.81 -5.69 -4.20
N PHE A 448 -0.55 -6.04 -5.47
CA PHE A 448 -0.80 -5.16 -6.62
C PHE A 448 -2.24 -4.66 -6.62
N TRP A 449 -3.18 -5.58 -6.47
CA TRP A 449 -4.61 -5.26 -6.47
C TRP A 449 -5.00 -4.35 -5.29
N THR A 450 -4.50 -4.66 -4.09
CA THR A 450 -4.71 -3.85 -2.88
C THR A 450 -4.17 -2.43 -3.07
N TYR A 451 -2.92 -2.30 -3.52
CA TYR A 451 -2.31 -1.01 -3.77
C TYR A 451 -3.01 -0.25 -4.89
N LEU A 452 -3.47 -0.92 -5.95
CA LEU A 452 -4.21 -0.28 -7.03
C LEU A 452 -5.54 0.32 -6.55
N GLN A 453 -6.29 -0.41 -5.70
CA GLN A 453 -7.50 0.13 -5.07
C GLN A 453 -7.17 1.31 -4.15
N MET A 454 -6.17 1.19 -3.28
CA MET A 454 -5.81 2.28 -2.38
C MET A 454 -5.35 3.53 -3.15
N ALA A 455 -4.43 3.36 -4.09
CA ALA A 455 -3.85 4.47 -4.87
C ALA A 455 -4.89 5.19 -5.73
N THR A 456 -5.85 4.48 -6.33
CA THR A 456 -6.93 5.12 -7.12
C THR A 456 -7.80 6.02 -6.26
N LEU A 457 -8.26 5.55 -5.09
CA LEU A 457 -9.04 6.38 -4.17
C LEU A 457 -8.21 7.52 -3.57
N SER A 458 -6.98 7.25 -3.14
CA SER A 458 -6.08 8.27 -2.59
C SER A 458 -5.80 9.37 -3.59
N LEU A 459 -5.53 9.04 -4.86
CA LEU A 459 -5.30 10.03 -5.90
C LEU A 459 -6.58 10.80 -6.30
N PHE A 460 -7.77 10.23 -6.13
CA PHE A 460 -9.01 10.99 -6.25
C PHE A 460 -9.09 12.09 -5.20
N ILE A 461 -8.89 11.74 -3.92
CA ILE A 461 -8.98 12.71 -2.80
C ILE A 461 -7.83 13.72 -2.85
N PHE A 462 -6.59 13.25 -3.02
CA PHE A 462 -5.39 14.09 -2.98
C PHE A 462 -5.39 15.14 -4.09
N ASN A 463 -5.68 14.76 -5.34
CA ASN A 463 -5.71 15.72 -6.45
C ASN A 463 -6.82 16.77 -6.31
N LEU A 464 -7.84 16.53 -5.49
CA LEU A 464 -8.91 17.49 -5.22
C LEU A 464 -8.65 18.41 -4.03
N LEU A 465 -7.56 18.21 -3.29
CA LEU A 465 -7.11 19.21 -2.32
C LEU A 465 -6.76 20.51 -3.05
N PRO A 466 -7.15 21.68 -2.52
CA PRO A 466 -6.84 22.97 -3.13
C PRO A 466 -5.38 23.37 -2.87
N LEU A 467 -4.44 22.54 -3.31
CA LEU A 467 -3.01 22.79 -3.28
C LEU A 467 -2.54 23.29 -4.66
N PRO A 468 -1.51 24.16 -4.71
CA PRO A 468 -0.91 24.56 -5.97
C PRO A 468 -0.51 23.35 -6.81
N PHE A 469 -0.68 23.44 -8.14
CA PHE A 469 -0.39 22.40 -9.13
C PHE A 469 -1.33 21.19 -9.17
N LEU A 470 -2.26 21.04 -8.22
CA LEU A 470 -3.30 19.99 -8.26
C LEU A 470 -4.60 20.49 -8.91
N ASP A 471 -5.44 19.56 -9.34
CA ASP A 471 -6.74 19.87 -9.96
C ASP A 471 -7.69 20.58 -9.02
N GLY A 472 -7.62 20.30 -7.71
CA GLY A 472 -8.48 20.92 -6.70
C GLY A 472 -8.34 22.43 -6.66
N ALA A 473 -7.12 22.96 -6.87
CA ALA A 473 -6.90 24.40 -6.96
C ALA A 473 -7.50 25.00 -8.25
N GLN A 474 -7.39 24.29 -9.37
CA GLN A 474 -8.00 24.72 -10.63
C GLN A 474 -9.53 24.64 -10.57
N LEU A 475 -10.07 23.61 -9.93
CA LEU A 475 -11.50 23.41 -9.73
C LEU A 475 -12.05 24.49 -8.81
N LEU A 476 -11.38 24.78 -7.70
CA LEU A 476 -11.72 25.90 -6.82
C LEU A 476 -11.75 27.22 -7.60
N SER A 477 -10.75 27.46 -8.45
CA SER A 477 -10.71 28.70 -9.25
C SER A 477 -11.86 28.78 -10.25
N ALA A 478 -12.21 27.67 -10.89
CA ALA A 478 -13.39 27.60 -11.77
C ALA A 478 -14.70 27.85 -11.01
N LEU A 479 -14.86 27.28 -9.81
CA LEU A 479 -16.03 27.56 -8.97
C LEU A 479 -16.10 29.03 -8.55
N MET A 480 -14.95 29.63 -8.22
CA MET A 480 -14.87 31.03 -7.86
C MET A 480 -15.20 31.94 -9.04
N ASP A 481 -14.80 31.59 -10.26
CA ASP A 481 -15.18 32.31 -11.50
C ASP A 481 -16.69 32.28 -11.77
N TYR A 482 -17.37 31.20 -11.37
CA TYR A 482 -18.82 31.13 -11.44
C TYR A 482 -19.49 32.09 -10.42
N THR A 483 -18.96 32.16 -9.20
CA THR A 483 -19.53 32.99 -8.12
C THR A 483 -19.19 34.48 -8.24
N TYR A 484 -18.01 34.80 -8.75
CA TYR A 484 -17.48 36.15 -8.92
C TYR A 484 -17.04 36.34 -10.37
N PRO A 485 -17.99 36.42 -11.33
CA PRO A 485 -17.66 36.60 -12.73
C PRO A 485 -16.90 37.91 -12.90
N VAL A 486 -15.66 37.82 -13.40
CA VAL A 486 -14.89 39.00 -13.78
C VAL A 486 -15.47 39.49 -15.11
N PRO A 487 -15.95 40.75 -15.21
CA PRO A 487 -16.44 41.29 -16.47
C PRO A 487 -15.33 41.24 -17.53
N GLU A 488 -15.70 40.92 -18.77
CA GLU A 488 -14.75 40.87 -19.89
C GLU A 488 -13.96 42.18 -20.00
N PRO A 489 -12.67 42.12 -20.37
CA PRO A 489 -11.89 43.31 -20.63
C PRO A 489 -12.43 43.96 -21.92
N ASN A 490 -13.41 44.86 -21.79
CA ASN A 490 -13.54 45.93 -22.77
C ASN A 490 -12.24 46.74 -22.75
N ASN A 491 -11.87 47.30 -23.90
CA ASN A 491 -10.59 47.98 -24.23
C ASN A 491 -10.18 49.16 -23.32
N ASP A 492 -10.79 49.34 -22.15
CA ASP A 492 -10.45 50.37 -21.18
C ASP A 492 -9.40 49.82 -20.20
N VAL A 493 -8.15 49.96 -20.59
CA VAL A 493 -6.92 49.54 -19.90
C VAL A 493 -6.70 50.21 -18.53
N GLU A 494 -7.65 50.97 -17.98
CA GLU A 494 -7.48 51.77 -16.76
C GLU A 494 -8.58 51.65 -15.69
N SER A 495 -9.51 50.68 -15.77
CA SER A 495 -10.36 50.39 -14.62
C SER A 495 -9.69 49.35 -13.71
N GLY A 496 -9.19 49.80 -12.56
CA GLY A 496 -8.52 48.96 -11.57
C GLY A 496 -9.34 47.71 -11.23
N GLU A 497 -8.63 46.60 -10.94
CA GLU A 497 -9.22 45.31 -10.56
C GLU A 497 -10.43 45.52 -9.62
N GLY A 498 -11.63 45.31 -10.15
CA GLY A 498 -12.86 45.48 -9.36
C GLY A 498 -12.77 44.67 -8.07
N ASN A 499 -13.39 45.17 -7.00
CA ASN A 499 -13.34 44.55 -5.66
C ASN A 499 -13.61 43.03 -5.69
N ALA A 500 -14.47 42.55 -6.59
CA ALA A 500 -14.77 41.13 -6.78
C ALA A 500 -13.53 40.29 -7.17
N GLY A 501 -12.68 40.78 -8.07
CA GLY A 501 -11.45 40.08 -8.49
C GLY A 501 -10.40 40.04 -7.37
N LEU A 502 -10.30 41.12 -6.59
CA LEU A 502 -9.44 41.17 -5.40
C LEU A 502 -9.92 40.19 -4.32
N TRP A 503 -11.22 40.13 -4.06
CA TRP A 503 -11.83 39.17 -3.12
C TRP A 503 -11.61 37.73 -3.57
N LYS A 504 -11.85 37.41 -4.86
CA LYS A 504 -11.56 36.09 -5.43
C LYS A 504 -10.13 35.66 -5.12
N ARG A 505 -9.14 36.47 -5.51
CA ARG A 505 -7.72 36.15 -5.33
C ARG A 505 -7.31 36.05 -3.86
N ARG A 506 -7.97 36.78 -2.96
CA ARG A 506 -7.74 36.66 -1.51
C ARG A 506 -8.26 35.33 -0.96
N VAL A 507 -9.48 34.95 -1.33
CA VAL A 507 -10.09 33.69 -0.89
C VAL A 507 -9.32 32.49 -1.42
N GLU A 508 -8.97 32.48 -2.71
CA GLU A 508 -8.17 31.40 -3.31
C GLU A 508 -6.82 31.23 -2.60
N ARG A 509 -6.10 32.33 -2.37
CA ARG A 509 -4.82 32.30 -1.65
C ARG A 509 -4.97 31.84 -0.21
N LEU A 510 -6.02 32.29 0.48
CA LEU A 510 -6.28 31.90 1.87
C LEU A 510 -6.58 30.40 1.98
N VAL A 511 -7.42 29.86 1.10
CA VAL A 511 -7.74 28.42 1.09
C VAL A 511 -6.52 27.58 0.71
N GLN A 512 -5.77 27.99 -0.31
CA GLN A 512 -4.56 27.27 -0.75
C GLN A 512 -3.47 27.27 0.34
N PHE A 513 -3.19 28.44 0.91
CA PHE A 513 -2.19 28.57 1.97
C PHE A 513 -2.62 27.85 3.25
N GLY A 514 -3.90 27.97 3.64
CA GLY A 514 -4.45 27.26 4.79
C GLY A 514 -4.34 25.74 4.64
N THR A 515 -4.65 25.21 3.45
CA THR A 515 -4.51 23.78 3.15
C THR A 515 -3.06 23.34 3.21
N LEU A 516 -2.13 24.12 2.65
CA LEU A 516 -0.70 23.83 2.71
C LEU A 516 -0.18 23.82 4.15
N CYS A 517 -0.60 24.78 4.99
CA CYS A 517 -0.28 24.82 6.41
C CYS A 517 -0.82 23.60 7.16
N LEU A 518 -2.06 23.17 6.88
CA LEU A 518 -2.64 21.98 7.50
C LEU A 518 -1.88 20.70 7.13
N VAL A 519 -1.51 20.55 5.85
CA VAL A 519 -0.69 19.41 5.40
C VAL A 519 0.69 19.44 6.08
N ALA A 520 1.35 20.60 6.11
CA ALA A 520 2.64 20.75 6.77
C ALA A 520 2.55 20.42 8.27
N LEU A 521 1.52 20.92 8.96
CA LEU A 521 1.26 20.64 10.37
C LEU A 521 1.03 19.14 10.59
N TYR A 522 0.22 18.49 9.75
CA TYR A 522 -0.01 17.05 9.82
C TYR A 522 1.30 16.24 9.76
N PHE A 523 2.18 16.57 8.80
CA PHE A 523 3.48 15.89 8.68
C PHE A 523 4.42 16.20 9.85
N LEU A 524 4.41 17.42 10.38
CA LEU A 524 5.19 17.79 11.56
C LEU A 524 4.72 17.07 12.84
N LEU A 525 3.42 16.74 12.92
CA LEU A 525 2.85 15.94 14.01
C LEU A 525 3.06 14.43 13.84
N GLY A 526 3.38 13.97 12.63
CA GLY A 526 3.60 12.56 12.29
C GLY A 526 4.62 11.79 13.15
N PRO A 527 5.78 12.37 13.54
CA PRO A 527 6.73 11.72 14.45
C PRO A 527 6.16 11.35 15.83
N LEU A 528 5.03 11.94 16.23
CA LEU A 528 4.37 11.67 17.51
C LEU A 528 3.41 10.48 17.44
N TRP A 529 3.06 9.98 16.24
CA TRP A 529 2.19 8.81 16.08
C TRP A 529 2.84 7.48 16.49
N GLY A 530 4.18 7.42 16.56
CA GLY A 530 4.91 6.23 17.01
C GLY A 530 5.19 6.19 18.51
N SER A 531 4.74 7.20 19.28
CA SER A 531 5.04 7.35 20.71
C SER A 531 3.80 7.22 21.61
N VAL A 532 2.65 6.82 21.04
CA VAL A 532 1.38 6.62 21.76
C VAL A 532 0.94 5.17 21.64
#